data_AF-A0A9D6RI57-F1
#
_entry.id   AF-A0A9D6RI57-F1
#
_cell.length_a   1.000
_cell.length_b   1.000
_cell.length_c   1.000
_cell.angle_alpha   90.00
_cell.angle_beta   90.00
_cell.angle_gamma   90.00
#
_symmetry.space_group_name_H-M   'P 1'
#
loop_
_entity.id
_entity.type
_entity.pdbx_description
1 polymer ?
#
loop_
_entity_poly.entity_id
_entity_poly.type
_entity_poly.pdbx_seq_one_letter_code
_entity_poly.pdbx_strand_id
1 'polypeptide(L)'
;MTEPGVVVFAYHDVGVECLDALVFRGCRIIAVFTHRDHPEEKIWFRSVAQYAQQHRIPVYTPDSVNTPEWIARLREMQPDIIFSFYYRNMICQEILDIPRLGAFNLHGSLLPQYRGRVPINWAVLNGETETGATLHWMVKRPDAGDIVDQEPVTIGPRDTA
;
A
#
# COMPACT_ATOMS: atom_id res chain seq x y z
N MET A 1 -14.40 18.41 14.22
CA MET A 1 -14.17 17.85 12.87
C MET A 1 -14.20 16.34 13.02
N THR A 2 -14.89 15.63 12.12
CA THR A 2 -14.92 14.15 12.13
C THR A 2 -13.53 13.62 11.77
N GLU A 3 -13.14 12.50 12.38
CA GLU A 3 -11.89 11.83 12.06
C GLU A 3 -11.84 11.42 10.58
N PRO A 4 -10.71 11.64 9.87
CA PRO A 4 -10.59 11.29 8.46
C PRO A 4 -10.86 9.80 8.22
N GLY A 5 -11.77 9.50 7.30
CA GLY A 5 -12.02 8.16 6.82
C GLY A 5 -10.93 7.69 5.86
N VAL A 6 -10.44 6.47 6.07
CA VAL A 6 -9.31 5.92 5.33
C VAL A 6 -9.75 4.69 4.53
N VAL A 7 -9.39 4.65 3.25
CA VAL A 7 -9.44 3.41 2.45
C VAL A 7 -8.02 2.92 2.25
N VAL A 8 -7.81 1.62 2.50
CA VAL A 8 -6.48 1.00 2.41
C VAL A 8 -6.45 0.00 1.24
N PHE A 9 -5.45 0.12 0.39
CA PHE A 9 -5.08 -0.85 -0.61
C PHE A 9 -3.82 -1.55 -0.11
N ALA A 10 -3.90 -2.82 0.26
CA ALA A 10 -2.79 -3.48 0.92
C ALA A 10 -2.62 -4.93 0.48
N TYR A 11 -1.39 -5.41 0.48
CA TYR A 11 -1.05 -6.81 0.29
C TYR A 11 0.28 -7.15 0.97
N HIS A 12 0.54 -8.44 1.19
CA HIS A 12 1.78 -8.93 1.82
C HIS A 12 1.94 -8.51 3.29
N ASP A 13 3.04 -8.94 3.93
CA ASP A 13 3.37 -8.58 5.31
C ASP A 13 3.45 -7.07 5.55
N VAL A 14 3.99 -6.30 4.59
CA VAL A 14 4.05 -4.83 4.71
C VAL A 14 2.63 -4.25 4.77
N GLY A 15 1.71 -4.77 3.96
CA GLY A 15 0.31 -4.40 4.03
C GLY A 15 -0.33 -4.70 5.39
N VAL A 16 0.01 -5.83 6.01
CA VAL A 16 -0.47 -6.19 7.36
C VAL A 16 0.11 -5.27 8.42
N GLU A 17 1.44 -5.04 8.43
CA GLU A 17 2.08 -4.15 9.41
C GLU A 17 1.53 -2.72 9.32
N CYS A 18 1.36 -2.19 8.10
CA CYS A 18 0.84 -0.85 7.94
C CYS A 18 -0.64 -0.75 8.32
N LEU A 19 -1.44 -1.79 8.03
CA LEU A 19 -2.82 -1.84 8.46
C LEU A 19 -2.93 -1.93 9.98
N ASP A 20 -2.06 -2.71 10.63
CA ASP A 20 -1.98 -2.81 12.10
C ASP A 20 -1.59 -1.48 12.74
N ALA A 21 -0.62 -0.78 12.17
CA ALA A 21 -0.25 0.56 12.63
C ALA A 21 -1.43 1.54 12.55
N LEU A 22 -2.23 1.52 11.49
CA LEU A 22 -3.43 2.36 11.37
C LEU A 22 -4.50 1.98 12.40
N VAL A 23 -4.74 0.67 12.61
CA VAL A 23 -5.69 0.18 13.63
C VAL A 23 -5.26 0.59 15.03
N PHE A 24 -3.99 0.40 15.37
CA PHE A 24 -3.41 0.76 16.66
C PHE A 24 -3.52 2.25 16.95
N ARG A 25 -3.38 3.10 15.92
CA ARG A 25 -3.56 4.56 16.01
C ARG A 25 -5.03 4.98 16.10
N GLY A 26 -5.97 4.04 16.00
CA GLY A 26 -7.40 4.31 16.08
C GLY A 26 -8.01 4.90 14.82
N CYS A 27 -7.30 4.85 13.68
CA CYS A 27 -7.78 5.46 12.44
C CYS A 27 -9.12 4.86 12.00
N ARG A 28 -10.00 5.70 11.44
CA ARG A 28 -11.30 5.29 10.88
C ARG A 28 -11.12 4.60 9.53
N ILE A 29 -10.82 3.32 9.53
CA ILE A 29 -10.65 2.52 8.31
C ILE A 29 -12.02 2.11 7.78
N ILE A 30 -12.39 2.64 6.61
CA ILE A 30 -13.69 2.40 5.94
C ILE A 30 -13.70 1.03 5.26
N ALA A 31 -12.62 0.70 4.55
CA ALA A 31 -12.49 -0.51 3.77
C ALA A 31 -11.04 -0.84 3.46
N VAL A 32 -10.79 -2.13 3.24
CA VAL A 32 -9.52 -2.67 2.76
C VAL A 32 -9.73 -3.35 1.41
N PHE A 33 -8.90 -2.99 0.44
CA PHE A 33 -8.80 -3.63 -0.87
C PHE A 33 -7.51 -4.44 -0.90
N THR A 34 -7.62 -5.71 -1.25
CA THR A 34 -6.49 -6.65 -1.31
C THR A 34 -6.66 -7.60 -2.50
N HIS A 35 -5.74 -8.54 -2.67
CA HIS A 35 -5.79 -9.54 -3.75
C HIS A 35 -6.23 -10.88 -3.20
N ARG A 36 -6.77 -11.73 -4.08
CA ARG A 36 -6.82 -13.16 -3.82
C ARG A 36 -5.43 -13.73 -4.08
N ASP A 37 -4.98 -14.60 -3.18
CA ASP A 37 -3.72 -15.32 -3.35
C ASP A 37 -3.77 -16.16 -4.63
N HIS A 38 -2.69 -16.15 -5.42
CA HIS A 38 -2.62 -16.96 -6.63
C HIS A 38 -2.38 -18.43 -6.25
N PRO A 39 -3.10 -19.42 -6.82
CA PRO A 39 -2.98 -20.83 -6.42
C PRO A 39 -1.56 -21.41 -6.55
N GLU A 40 -0.78 -20.88 -7.49
CA GLU A 40 0.60 -21.31 -7.75
C GLU A 40 1.65 -20.49 -6.99
N GLU A 41 1.26 -19.42 -6.30
CA GLU A 41 2.17 -18.63 -5.49
C GLU A 41 2.36 -19.31 -4.13
N LYS A 42 3.62 -19.57 -3.76
CA LYS A 42 3.92 -20.03 -2.39
C LYS A 42 3.66 -18.86 -1.44
N ILE A 43 2.58 -18.95 -0.67
CA ILE A 43 2.23 -17.93 0.33
C ILE A 43 3.06 -18.16 1.58
N TRP A 44 4.00 -17.25 1.83
CA TRP A 44 4.87 -17.24 3.01
C TRP A 44 4.67 -16.00 3.90
N PHE A 45 3.81 -15.09 3.46
CA PHE A 45 3.45 -13.84 4.12
C PHE A 45 2.06 -13.92 4.74
N ARG A 46 1.75 -13.01 5.67
CA ARG A 46 0.42 -12.93 6.30
C ARG A 46 -0.63 -12.38 5.35
N SER A 47 -1.88 -12.80 5.57
CA SER A 47 -3.02 -12.35 4.77
C SER A 47 -3.64 -11.06 5.30
N VAL A 48 -3.57 -10.00 4.50
CA VAL A 48 -4.29 -8.73 4.75
C VAL A 48 -5.80 -8.95 4.88
N ALA A 49 -6.37 -9.85 4.09
CA ALA A 49 -7.80 -10.15 4.14
C ALA A 49 -8.19 -10.77 5.49
N GLN A 50 -7.41 -11.75 5.98
CA GLN A 50 -7.67 -12.38 7.27
C GLN A 50 -7.50 -11.38 8.42
N TYR A 51 -6.44 -10.56 8.39
CA TYR A 51 -6.24 -9.52 9.40
C TYR A 51 -7.42 -8.55 9.43
N ALA A 52 -7.82 -7.98 8.29
CA ALA A 52 -8.93 -7.04 8.23
C ALA A 52 -10.26 -7.66 8.71
N GLN A 53 -10.52 -8.93 8.40
CA GLN A 53 -11.68 -9.67 8.90
C GLN A 53 -11.67 -9.83 10.43
N GLN A 54 -10.52 -10.15 11.03
CA GLN A 54 -10.37 -10.24 12.49
C GLN A 54 -10.70 -8.91 13.19
N HIS A 55 -10.36 -7.79 12.54
CA HIS A 55 -10.66 -6.44 13.01
C HIS A 55 -12.04 -5.91 12.55
N ARG A 56 -12.86 -6.74 11.88
CA ARG A 56 -14.20 -6.40 11.37
C ARG A 56 -14.20 -5.22 10.39
N ILE A 57 -13.11 -5.07 9.64
CA ILE A 57 -12.98 -4.07 8.58
C ILE A 57 -13.53 -4.67 7.28
N PRO A 58 -14.37 -3.97 6.50
CA PRO A 58 -14.83 -4.46 5.20
C PRO A 58 -13.67 -4.76 4.25
N VAL A 59 -13.67 -5.94 3.63
CA VAL A 59 -12.62 -6.38 2.70
C VAL A 59 -13.18 -6.62 1.31
N TYR A 60 -12.46 -6.16 0.29
CA TYR A 60 -12.78 -6.37 -1.11
C TYR A 60 -11.57 -6.91 -1.88
N THR A 61 -11.81 -7.85 -2.79
CA THR A 61 -10.77 -8.45 -3.64
C THR A 61 -11.17 -8.40 -5.12
N PRO A 62 -11.32 -7.21 -5.70
CA PRO A 62 -11.68 -7.12 -7.11
C PRO A 62 -10.50 -7.53 -8.01
N ASP A 63 -10.79 -8.17 -9.14
CA ASP A 63 -9.75 -8.44 -10.15
C ASP A 63 -9.13 -7.13 -10.67
N SER A 64 -9.96 -6.08 -10.78
CA SER A 64 -9.54 -4.71 -11.05
C SER A 64 -10.39 -3.73 -10.23
N VAL A 65 -9.74 -2.81 -9.51
CA VAL A 65 -10.46 -1.72 -8.83
C VAL A 65 -10.82 -0.58 -9.79
N ASN A 66 -10.25 -0.56 -11.00
CA ASN A 66 -10.47 0.51 -11.96
C ASN A 66 -11.74 0.31 -12.79
N THR A 67 -12.64 -0.60 -12.41
CA THR A 67 -13.92 -0.75 -13.10
C THR A 67 -14.89 0.37 -12.69
N PRO A 68 -15.82 0.79 -13.57
CA PRO A 68 -16.78 1.84 -13.25
C PRO A 68 -17.55 1.60 -11.95
N GLU A 69 -17.88 0.34 -11.64
CA GLU A 69 -18.60 -0.05 -10.44
C GLU A 69 -17.79 0.22 -9.17
N TRP A 70 -16.49 -0.10 -9.16
CA TRP A 70 -15.62 0.15 -8.01
C TRP A 70 -15.28 1.62 -7.84
N ILE A 71 -15.09 2.35 -8.93
CA ILE A 71 -14.90 3.80 -8.89
C ILE A 71 -16.14 4.46 -8.28
N ALA A 72 -17.35 4.09 -8.71
CA ALA A 72 -18.60 4.59 -8.15
C ALA A 72 -18.70 4.28 -6.64
N ARG A 73 -18.42 3.03 -6.26
CA ARG A 73 -18.47 2.60 -4.85
C ARG A 73 -17.45 3.36 -3.98
N LEU A 74 -16.24 3.60 -4.49
CA LEU A 74 -15.23 4.38 -3.77
C LEU A 74 -15.65 5.85 -3.59
N ARG A 75 -16.32 6.44 -4.60
CA ARG A 75 -16.91 7.79 -4.47
C ARG A 75 -18.00 7.83 -3.41
N GLU A 76 -18.84 6.80 -3.32
CA GLU A 76 -19.87 6.68 -2.28
C GLU A 76 -19.28 6.49 -0.87
N MET A 77 -18.14 5.80 -0.75
CA MET A 77 -17.42 5.66 0.52
C MET A 77 -16.87 6.99 1.05
N GLN A 78 -16.65 7.98 0.18
CA GLN A 78 -16.09 9.29 0.51
C GLN A 78 -14.85 9.21 1.41
N PRO A 79 -13.80 8.45 1.03
CA PRO A 79 -12.56 8.43 1.79
C PRO A 79 -11.95 9.84 1.84
N ASP A 80 -11.40 10.21 2.98
CA ASP A 80 -10.60 11.42 3.11
C ASP A 80 -9.17 11.16 2.63
N ILE A 81 -8.65 9.95 2.88
CA ILE A 81 -7.29 9.50 2.52
C ILE A 81 -7.36 8.12 1.88
N ILE A 82 -6.51 7.89 0.88
CA ILE A 82 -6.18 6.55 0.38
C ILE A 82 -4.73 6.21 0.76
N PHE A 83 -4.52 5.02 1.30
CA PHE A 83 -3.17 4.45 1.44
C PHE A 83 -3.01 3.23 0.55
N SER A 84 -1.86 3.13 -0.12
CA SER A 84 -1.39 1.95 -0.83
C SER A 84 -0.15 1.38 -0.13
N PHE A 85 -0.25 0.15 0.32
CA PHE A 85 0.81 -0.59 1.00
C PHE A 85 1.07 -1.89 0.24
N TYR A 86 2.03 -1.87 -0.70
CA TYR A 86 2.41 -3.04 -1.50
C TYR A 86 1.26 -3.62 -2.36
N TYR A 87 0.26 -2.81 -2.67
CA TYR A 87 -0.82 -3.21 -3.58
C TYR A 87 -0.28 -3.41 -5.00
N ARG A 88 -0.68 -4.52 -5.65
CA ARG A 88 -0.05 -4.97 -6.91
C ARG A 88 -0.60 -4.31 -8.17
N ASN A 89 -1.86 -3.88 -8.15
CA ASN A 89 -2.53 -3.36 -9.34
C ASN A 89 -2.42 -1.84 -9.40
N MET A 90 -2.29 -1.30 -10.61
CA MET A 90 -2.36 0.14 -10.83
C MET A 90 -3.70 0.69 -10.36
N ILE A 91 -3.68 1.82 -9.66
CA ILE A 91 -4.88 2.57 -9.28
C ILE A 91 -4.99 3.76 -10.24
N CYS A 92 -6.10 3.87 -10.96
CA CYS A 92 -6.27 4.92 -11.98
C CYS A 92 -6.43 6.30 -11.34
N GLN A 93 -6.14 7.34 -12.13
CA GLN A 93 -6.22 8.73 -11.68
C GLN A 93 -7.60 9.08 -11.11
N GLU A 94 -8.68 8.55 -11.70
CA GLU A 94 -10.05 8.78 -11.21
C GLU A 94 -10.26 8.34 -9.75
N ILE A 95 -9.52 7.32 -9.28
CA ILE A 95 -9.56 6.88 -7.88
C ILE A 95 -8.64 7.73 -7.02
N LEU A 96 -7.44 8.07 -7.54
CA LEU A 96 -6.47 8.92 -6.83
C LEU A 96 -7.02 10.33 -6.55
N ASP A 97 -7.96 10.80 -7.38
CA ASP A 97 -8.62 12.10 -7.23
C ASP A 97 -9.82 12.09 -6.25
N ILE A 98 -10.26 10.91 -5.77
CA ILE A 98 -11.39 10.79 -4.82
C ILE A 98 -11.07 11.39 -3.44
N PRO A 99 -9.96 11.00 -2.77
CA PRO A 99 -9.70 11.44 -1.40
C PRO A 99 -9.29 12.92 -1.35
N ARG A 100 -10.03 13.72 -0.59
CA ARG A 100 -9.76 15.18 -0.47
C ARG A 100 -8.40 15.51 0.18
N LEU A 101 -7.82 14.59 0.95
CA LEU A 101 -6.49 14.75 1.58
C LEU A 101 -5.40 14.00 0.81
N GLY A 102 -5.75 13.30 -0.28
CA GLY A 102 -4.81 12.65 -1.18
C GLY A 102 -4.70 11.14 -1.03
N ALA A 103 -3.93 10.56 -1.95
CA ALA A 103 -3.58 9.16 -2.00
C ALA A 103 -2.07 9.01 -1.84
N PHE A 104 -1.64 8.10 -0.96
CA PHE A 104 -0.24 7.90 -0.61
C PHE A 104 0.17 6.45 -0.80
N ASN A 105 1.42 6.22 -1.17
CA ASN A 105 1.98 4.88 -1.30
C ASN A 105 3.22 4.73 -0.42
N LEU A 106 3.31 3.60 0.28
CA LEU A 106 4.53 3.17 0.96
C LEU A 106 5.34 2.27 0.03
N HIS A 107 6.53 2.72 -0.31
CA HIS A 107 7.45 2.03 -1.22
C HIS A 107 8.71 1.58 -0.49
N GLY A 108 9.16 0.34 -0.74
CA GLY A 108 10.28 -0.29 -0.04
C GLY A 108 11.67 0.09 -0.56
N SER A 109 11.89 1.35 -0.88
CA SER A 109 13.23 1.89 -1.16
C SER A 109 13.33 3.35 -0.72
N LEU A 110 14.55 3.90 -0.78
CA LEU A 110 14.81 5.34 -0.74
C LEU A 110 14.58 5.94 -2.13
N LEU A 111 13.34 6.33 -2.45
CA LEU A 111 13.03 7.05 -3.68
C LEU A 111 13.90 8.31 -3.84
N PRO A 112 14.29 8.67 -5.08
CA PRO A 112 13.86 8.10 -6.36
C PRO A 112 14.60 6.83 -6.78
N GLN A 113 15.47 6.26 -5.94
CA GLN A 113 16.16 5.02 -6.25
C GLN A 113 15.20 3.83 -6.19
N TYR A 114 15.42 2.83 -7.04
CA TYR A 114 14.64 1.58 -7.05
C TYR A 114 13.11 1.77 -7.17
N ARG A 115 12.66 2.73 -7.99
CA ARG A 115 11.25 2.79 -8.43
C ARG A 115 10.81 1.49 -9.08
N GLY A 116 9.51 1.22 -9.07
CA GLY A 116 8.92 0.07 -9.72
C GLY A 116 8.77 -1.10 -8.79
N ARG A 117 9.12 -2.30 -9.25
CA ARG A 117 8.75 -3.55 -8.56
C ARG A 117 9.95 -4.21 -7.91
N VAL A 118 9.69 -4.86 -6.79
CA VAL A 118 10.65 -5.72 -6.09
C VAL A 118 11.94 -4.96 -5.66
N PRO A 119 11.83 -3.76 -5.06
CA PRO A 119 12.99 -2.91 -4.78
C PRO A 119 13.99 -3.53 -3.80
N ILE A 120 13.50 -4.26 -2.80
CA ILE A 120 14.34 -4.92 -1.77
C ILE A 120 15.32 -5.90 -2.43
N ASN A 121 14.80 -6.77 -3.30
CA ASN A 121 15.63 -7.75 -4.00
C ASN A 121 16.68 -7.07 -4.89
N TRP A 122 16.31 -5.98 -5.58
CA TRP A 122 17.26 -5.24 -6.41
C TRP A 122 18.37 -4.58 -5.60
N ALA A 123 18.06 -3.97 -4.46
CA ALA A 123 19.06 -3.38 -3.58
C ALA A 123 20.08 -4.44 -3.09
N VAL A 124 19.58 -5.61 -2.67
CA VAL A 124 20.45 -6.74 -2.27
C VAL A 124 21.29 -7.24 -3.45
N LEU A 125 20.69 -7.46 -4.62
CA LEU A 125 21.39 -7.95 -5.82
C LEU A 125 22.49 -7.00 -6.31
N ASN A 126 22.29 -5.70 -6.16
CA ASN A 126 23.27 -4.69 -6.55
C ASN A 126 24.35 -4.45 -5.48
N GLY A 127 24.26 -5.13 -4.34
CA GLY A 127 25.23 -4.98 -3.25
C GLY A 127 25.14 -3.63 -2.55
N GLU A 128 23.95 -3.03 -2.51
CA GLU A 128 23.73 -1.79 -1.77
C GLU A 128 23.97 -2.01 -0.27
N THR A 129 24.51 -1.01 0.40
CA THR A 129 24.72 -1.03 1.86
C THR A 129 23.57 -0.37 2.63
N GLU A 130 22.62 0.22 1.90
CA GLU A 130 21.49 0.94 2.46
C GLU A 130 20.29 0.84 1.50
N THR A 131 19.10 0.74 2.06
CA THR A 131 17.81 0.92 1.39
C THR A 131 16.91 1.71 2.35
N GLY A 132 15.59 1.59 2.23
CA GLY A 132 14.68 2.20 3.20
C GLY A 132 13.23 2.02 2.82
N ALA A 133 12.38 2.80 3.48
CA ALA A 133 10.98 2.95 3.13
C ALA A 133 10.69 4.42 2.80
N THR A 134 9.87 4.65 1.78
CA THR A 134 9.40 5.98 1.40
C THR A 134 7.89 6.03 1.42
N LEU A 135 7.31 6.98 2.15
CA LEU A 135 5.92 7.38 1.97
C LEU A 135 5.88 8.54 0.97
N HIS A 136 5.10 8.41 -0.09
CA HIS A 136 5.01 9.45 -1.13
C HIS A 136 3.59 9.62 -1.66
N TRP A 137 3.32 10.77 -2.27
CA TRP A 137 2.08 11.03 -2.99
C TRP A 137 1.95 10.10 -4.19
N MET A 138 0.75 9.58 -4.42
CA MET A 138 0.44 8.82 -5.62
C MET A 138 0.04 9.78 -6.75
N VAL A 139 0.70 9.63 -7.89
CA VAL A 139 0.40 10.36 -9.12
C VAL A 139 0.28 9.35 -10.27
N LYS A 140 -0.21 9.79 -11.44
CA LYS A 140 -0.36 8.93 -12.63
C LYS A 140 0.87 8.10 -12.96
N ARG A 141 2.08 8.64 -12.74
CA ARG A 141 3.33 7.90 -12.90
C ARG A 141 3.67 7.17 -11.59
N PRO A 142 3.85 5.83 -11.61
CA PRO A 142 4.22 5.06 -10.42
C PRO A 142 5.49 5.58 -9.75
N ASP A 143 5.47 5.59 -8.42
CA ASP A 143 6.61 5.91 -7.55
C ASP A 143 7.30 7.25 -7.85
N ALA A 144 6.54 8.20 -8.39
CA ALA A 144 7.06 9.46 -8.90
C ALA A 144 6.43 10.72 -8.28
N GLY A 145 5.51 10.56 -7.33
CA GLY A 145 4.98 11.71 -6.60
C GLY A 145 5.94 12.19 -5.52
N ASP A 146 5.62 13.34 -4.95
CA ASP A 146 6.47 13.99 -3.95
C ASP A 146 6.61 13.12 -2.70
N ILE A 147 7.78 13.16 -2.10
CA ILE A 147 8.10 12.41 -0.89
C ILE A 147 7.47 13.13 0.30
N VAL A 148 6.73 12.37 1.12
CA VAL A 148 6.20 12.85 2.40
C VAL A 148 7.24 12.60 3.49
N ASP A 149 7.78 11.39 3.53
CA ASP A 149 8.78 10.98 4.51
C ASP A 149 9.60 9.78 4.01
N GLN A 150 10.81 9.61 4.57
CA GLN A 150 11.72 8.51 4.28
C GLN A 150 12.46 8.04 5.52
N GLU A 151 12.55 6.71 5.66
CA GLU A 151 13.35 6.08 6.71
C GLU A 151 14.40 5.15 6.08
N PRO A 152 15.70 5.42 6.28
CA PRO A 152 16.77 4.55 5.79
C PRO A 152 16.93 3.28 6.64
N VAL A 153 17.36 2.21 5.99
CA VAL A 153 17.66 0.92 6.63
C VAL A 153 18.99 0.42 6.07
N THR A 154 19.95 0.15 6.96
CA THR A 154 21.24 -0.45 6.59
C THR A 154 21.05 -1.88 6.11
N ILE A 155 21.71 -2.24 5.01
CA ILE A 155 21.83 -3.62 4.53
C ILE A 155 23.15 -4.19 5.04
N GLY A 156 23.06 -5.12 5.99
CA GLY A 156 24.20 -5.82 6.55
C GLY A 156 24.75 -6.91 5.62
N PRO A 157 26.00 -7.37 5.85
CA PRO A 157 26.65 -8.38 5.00
C PRO A 157 26.01 -9.78 5.06
N ARG A 158 25.02 -9.99 5.92
CA ARG A 158 24.27 -11.24 6.08
C ARG A 158 22.78 -11.08 5.82
N ASP A 159 22.32 -9.88 5.49
CA ASP A 159 20.92 -9.66 5.17
C ASP A 159 20.58 -10.32 3.83
N THR A 160 19.36 -10.83 3.74
CA THR A 160 18.80 -11.44 2.54
C THR A 160 17.47 -10.80 2.20
N ALA A 161 17.01 -11.03 0.97
CA ALA A 161 15.67 -10.63 0.55
C ALA A 161 14.56 -11.46 1.24
#